data_AF-A0A497FWK1-F1
#
_entry.id   AF-A0A497FWK1-F1
#
_cell.length_a   1.000
_cell.length_b   1.000
_cell.length_c   1.000
_cell.angle_alpha   90.00
_cell.angle_beta   90.00
_cell.angle_gamma   90.00
#
_symmetry.space_group_name_H-M   'P 1'
#
loop_
_entity.id
_entity.type
_entity.pdbx_description
1 polymer ?
#
loop_
_entity_poly.entity_id
_entity_poly.type
_entity_poly.pdbx_seq_one_letter_code
_entity_poly.pdbx_strand_id
1 'polypeptide(L)'
;MNLLDDLKNIMDEASKIALKTSSEEESFEIIGRHGRDDTRVVDKVVEDFIVSKLLKKYRALIITEERGRVSREGKLDYVFVVDPLDGSYNFIKGIPFTAISIAVAEYSEDARLRDVFLGVVRDVFRGDFFAAVRGEGVYVNGELASVRKVPEATLVSAYFDEKTVDLFTRIYLKLNKPKVRTLGSAALELCYTSIGTFNAFIDVRYALRAVDISAGVLVVREMGGTVLNLSGEKLDYRLDTKEGISLVASLNKTLAEEIVNTIKGS
;
A
#
# COMPACT_ATOMS: atom_id res chain seq x y z
N MET A 1 -13.10 21.96 5.47
CA MET A 1 -12.77 20.55 5.76
C MET A 1 -11.39 20.32 5.17
N ASN A 2 -10.43 19.83 5.96
CA ASN A 2 -9.07 19.58 5.48
C ASN A 2 -9.09 18.29 4.62
N LEU A 3 -8.19 18.18 3.64
CA LEU A 3 -8.05 17.05 2.72
C LEU A 3 -8.06 15.69 3.44
N LEU A 4 -7.41 15.57 4.61
CA LEU A 4 -7.39 14.34 5.41
C LEU A 4 -8.80 13.90 5.86
N ASP A 5 -9.61 14.82 6.40
CA ASP A 5 -10.97 14.52 6.85
C ASP A 5 -11.86 14.09 5.66
N ASP A 6 -11.64 14.72 4.51
CA ASP A 6 -12.34 14.37 3.28
C ASP A 6 -12.00 12.96 2.79
N LEU A 7 -10.72 12.59 2.80
CA LEU A 7 -10.31 11.22 2.45
C LEU A 7 -10.85 10.19 3.44
N LYS A 8 -10.82 10.49 4.74
CA LYS A 8 -11.43 9.62 5.76
C LYS A 8 -12.90 9.35 5.46
N ASN A 9 -13.69 10.41 5.22
CA ASN A 9 -15.11 10.26 4.90
C ASN A 9 -15.35 9.47 3.60
N ILE A 10 -14.56 9.73 2.56
CA ILE A 10 -14.64 8.98 1.30
C ILE A 10 -14.33 7.50 1.54
N MET A 11 -13.28 7.17 2.28
CA MET A 11 -12.89 5.78 2.55
C MET A 11 -13.89 5.06 3.47
N ASP A 12 -14.54 5.77 4.39
CA ASP A 12 -15.60 5.24 5.24
C ASP A 12 -16.84 4.84 4.43
N GLU A 13 -17.26 5.70 3.49
CA GLU A 13 -18.35 5.39 2.56
C GLU A 13 -17.95 4.25 1.60
N ALA A 14 -16.74 4.30 1.03
CA ALA A 14 -16.23 3.30 0.11
C ALA A 14 -16.10 1.91 0.75
N SER A 15 -15.64 1.82 1.99
CA SER A 15 -15.55 0.55 2.73
C SER A 15 -16.93 -0.07 2.97
N LYS A 16 -17.94 0.76 3.27
CA LYS A 16 -19.33 0.29 3.42
C LYS A 16 -19.89 -0.21 2.09
N ILE A 17 -19.56 0.46 0.99
CA ILE A 17 -19.94 0.03 -0.36
C ILE A 17 -19.31 -1.34 -0.65
N ALA A 18 -18.00 -1.50 -0.44
CA ALA A 18 -17.31 -2.77 -0.64
C ALA A 18 -17.98 -3.91 0.12
N LEU A 19 -18.17 -3.76 1.44
CA LEU A 19 -18.81 -4.77 2.29
C LEU A 19 -20.24 -5.08 1.87
N LYS A 20 -21.04 -4.07 1.47
CA LYS A 20 -22.39 -4.31 0.98
C LYS A 20 -22.38 -5.10 -0.33
N THR A 21 -21.53 -4.70 -1.26
CA THR A 21 -21.39 -5.36 -2.57
C THR A 21 -20.92 -6.81 -2.41
N SER A 22 -20.06 -7.14 -1.44
CA SER A 22 -19.67 -8.56 -1.19
C SER A 22 -20.81 -9.52 -0.80
N SER A 23 -21.99 -9.00 -0.46
CA SER A 23 -23.16 -9.85 -0.18
C SER A 23 -23.94 -10.27 -1.44
N GLU A 24 -23.57 -9.75 -2.61
CA GLU A 24 -24.20 -10.03 -3.90
C GLU A 24 -23.30 -11.00 -4.70
N GLU A 25 -23.85 -12.09 -5.25
CA GLU A 25 -23.06 -13.14 -5.93
C GLU A 25 -22.33 -12.61 -7.19
N GLU A 26 -22.95 -11.66 -7.90
CA GLU A 26 -22.42 -11.05 -9.13
C GLU A 26 -21.19 -10.17 -8.87
N SER A 27 -20.95 -9.79 -7.61
CA SER A 27 -19.85 -8.88 -7.24
C SER A 27 -18.46 -9.44 -7.46
N PHE A 28 -18.35 -10.76 -7.57
CA PHE A 28 -17.10 -11.46 -7.81
C PHE A 28 -16.85 -11.79 -9.29
N GLU A 29 -17.78 -11.42 -10.17
CA GLU A 29 -17.64 -11.61 -11.61
C GLU A 29 -16.45 -10.83 -12.15
N ILE A 30 -15.68 -11.49 -12.99
CA ILE A 30 -14.51 -10.90 -13.65
C ILE A 30 -15.00 -10.06 -14.82
N ILE A 31 -14.71 -8.77 -14.77
CA ILE A 31 -15.11 -7.78 -15.80
C ILE A 31 -13.90 -7.21 -16.57
N GLY A 32 -12.69 -7.55 -16.15
CA GLY A 32 -11.44 -7.13 -16.76
C GLY A 32 -10.28 -8.03 -16.34
N ARG A 33 -9.20 -8.03 -17.13
CA ARG A 33 -7.94 -8.72 -16.80
C ARG A 33 -6.77 -7.80 -17.08
N HIS A 34 -5.99 -7.51 -16.05
CA HIS A 34 -4.78 -6.68 -16.12
C HIS A 34 -3.58 -7.52 -15.67
N GLY A 35 -2.91 -8.18 -16.63
CA GLY A 35 -1.74 -9.00 -16.34
C GLY A 35 -2.07 -10.23 -15.49
N ARG A 36 -1.66 -10.24 -14.21
CA ARG A 36 -1.96 -11.33 -13.25
C ARG A 36 -3.23 -11.08 -12.43
N ASP A 37 -3.82 -9.88 -12.51
CA ASP A 37 -4.97 -9.49 -11.70
C ASP A 37 -6.25 -9.50 -12.53
N ASP A 38 -7.31 -10.06 -11.95
CA ASP A 38 -8.66 -10.02 -12.50
C ASP A 38 -9.41 -8.84 -11.85
N THR A 39 -9.86 -7.87 -12.65
CA THR A 39 -10.77 -6.80 -12.22
C THR A 39 -12.14 -7.39 -11.98
N ARG A 40 -12.74 -7.16 -10.80
CA ARG A 40 -14.11 -7.60 -10.50
C ARG A 40 -15.08 -6.44 -10.35
N VAL A 41 -16.36 -6.78 -10.32
CA VAL A 41 -17.45 -5.81 -10.14
C VAL A 41 -17.25 -4.99 -8.87
N VAL A 42 -16.87 -5.62 -7.76
CA VAL A 42 -16.63 -4.89 -6.50
C VAL A 42 -15.49 -3.87 -6.62
N ASP A 43 -14.37 -4.22 -7.26
CA ASP A 43 -13.23 -3.31 -7.45
C ASP A 43 -13.68 -2.06 -8.22
N LYS A 44 -14.41 -2.26 -9.32
CA LYS A 44 -14.95 -1.17 -10.14
C LYS A 44 -15.97 -0.31 -9.39
N VAL A 45 -16.91 -0.91 -8.65
CA VAL A 45 -17.93 -0.13 -7.91
C VAL A 45 -17.27 0.78 -6.88
N VAL A 46 -16.26 0.29 -6.17
CA VAL A 46 -15.50 1.06 -5.18
C VAL A 46 -14.64 2.12 -5.87
N GLU A 47 -13.95 1.78 -6.95
CA GLU A 47 -13.15 2.71 -7.74
C GLU A 47 -13.99 3.86 -8.31
N ASP A 48 -15.12 3.56 -8.95
CA ASP A 48 -16.05 4.53 -9.52
C ASP A 48 -16.52 5.55 -8.47
N PHE A 49 -16.82 5.05 -7.27
CA PHE A 49 -17.21 5.88 -6.14
C PHE A 49 -16.07 6.81 -5.71
N ILE A 50 -14.86 6.28 -5.46
CA ILE A 50 -13.71 7.07 -5.01
C ILE A 50 -13.32 8.11 -6.07
N VAL A 51 -13.15 7.69 -7.33
CA VAL A 51 -12.77 8.55 -8.46
C VAL A 51 -13.80 9.67 -8.65
N SER A 52 -15.09 9.36 -8.61
CA SER A 52 -16.14 10.37 -8.79
C SER A 52 -16.14 11.42 -7.66
N LYS A 53 -15.95 11.01 -6.40
CA LYS A 53 -15.88 11.92 -5.25
C LYS A 53 -14.65 12.81 -5.32
N LEU A 54 -13.48 12.24 -5.65
CA LEU A 54 -12.22 12.97 -5.77
C LEU A 54 -12.29 14.00 -6.91
N LEU A 55 -12.70 13.60 -8.12
CA LEU A 55 -12.78 14.52 -9.27
C LEU A 55 -13.86 15.58 -9.12
N LYS A 56 -14.92 15.33 -8.34
CA LYS A 56 -15.95 16.34 -8.05
C LYS A 56 -15.40 17.48 -7.20
N LYS A 57 -14.44 17.19 -6.31
CA LYS A 57 -13.96 18.14 -5.29
C LYS A 57 -12.57 18.71 -5.59
N TYR A 58 -11.71 17.95 -6.26
CA TYR A 58 -10.31 18.30 -6.49
C TYR A 58 -9.99 18.37 -7.97
N ARG A 59 -9.14 19.35 -8.33
CA ARG A 59 -8.50 19.39 -9.65
C ARG A 59 -7.29 18.49 -9.59
N ALA A 60 -7.44 17.24 -10.01
CA ALA A 60 -6.39 16.25 -9.81
C ALA A 60 -6.26 15.26 -10.95
N LEU A 61 -5.05 14.72 -11.06
CA LEU A 61 -4.80 13.44 -11.71
C LEU A 61 -5.06 12.34 -10.70
N ILE A 62 -5.79 11.31 -11.09
CA ILE A 62 -5.95 10.08 -10.31
C ILE A 62 -5.27 8.96 -11.08
N ILE A 63 -4.33 8.30 -10.42
CA ILE A 63 -3.68 7.08 -10.86
C ILE A 63 -4.32 5.96 -10.05
N THR A 64 -5.02 5.06 -10.73
CA THR A 64 -5.80 3.99 -10.08
C THR A 64 -5.56 2.67 -10.78
N GLU A 65 -5.72 1.58 -10.03
CA GLU A 65 -5.43 0.22 -10.49
C GLU A 65 -6.13 -0.12 -11.82
N GLU A 66 -7.44 0.13 -11.92
CA GLU A 66 -8.24 -0.44 -13.01
C GLU A 66 -8.35 0.47 -14.24
N ARG A 67 -8.10 1.77 -14.06
CA ARG A 67 -8.21 2.78 -15.14
C ARG A 67 -6.87 3.40 -15.54
N GLY A 68 -5.80 3.14 -14.79
CA GLY A 68 -4.54 3.85 -14.97
C GLY A 68 -4.71 5.34 -14.64
N ARG A 69 -4.66 6.22 -15.64
CA ARG A 69 -4.70 7.68 -15.45
C ARG A 69 -6.08 8.26 -15.79
N VAL A 70 -6.69 8.97 -14.83
CA VAL A 70 -7.96 9.67 -15.00
C VAL A 70 -7.81 11.10 -14.47
N SER A 71 -8.20 12.10 -15.26
CA SER A 71 -8.19 13.49 -14.81
C SER A 71 -9.35 14.26 -15.43
N ARG A 72 -9.67 15.41 -14.82
CA ARG A 72 -10.45 16.45 -15.50
C ARG A 72 -9.54 17.28 -16.41
N GLU A 73 -10.14 17.97 -17.37
CA GLU A 73 -9.41 18.96 -18.19
C GLU A 73 -9.00 20.17 -17.35
N GLY A 74 -7.88 20.80 -17.73
CA GLY A 74 -7.39 22.03 -17.13
C GLY A 74 -6.23 21.84 -16.16
N LYS A 75 -5.91 22.90 -15.42
CA LYS A 75 -4.80 22.91 -14.44
C LYS A 75 -5.12 21.96 -13.28
N LEU A 76 -4.14 21.14 -12.90
CA LEU A 76 -4.22 20.18 -11.81
C LEU A 76 -3.39 20.65 -10.61
N ASP A 77 -3.85 20.32 -9.40
CA ASP A 77 -3.21 20.67 -8.12
C ASP A 77 -2.62 19.45 -7.42
N TYR A 78 -3.24 18.28 -7.60
CA TYR A 78 -2.86 17.04 -6.91
C TYR A 78 -2.68 15.86 -7.87
N VAL A 79 -1.88 14.89 -7.44
CA VAL A 79 -1.89 13.51 -7.92
C VAL A 79 -2.40 12.62 -6.79
N PHE A 80 -3.51 11.92 -7.02
CA PHE A 80 -3.96 10.83 -6.16
C PHE A 80 -3.50 9.50 -6.74
N VAL A 81 -2.93 8.64 -5.91
CA VAL A 81 -2.57 7.26 -6.25
C VAL A 81 -3.47 6.37 -5.42
N VAL A 82 -4.36 5.62 -6.07
CA VAL A 82 -5.50 4.94 -5.45
C VAL A 82 -5.45 3.45 -5.76
N ASP A 83 -5.48 2.64 -4.71
CA ASP A 83 -5.89 1.25 -4.80
C ASP A 83 -7.27 1.13 -4.11
N PRO A 84 -8.33 0.86 -4.88
CA PRO A 84 -9.68 0.77 -4.34
C PRO A 84 -9.88 -0.46 -3.44
N LEU A 85 -9.07 -1.52 -3.59
CA LEU A 85 -9.25 -2.78 -2.87
C LEU A 85 -7.97 -3.63 -2.84
N ASP A 86 -6.92 -3.15 -2.18
CA ASP A 86 -5.66 -3.90 -1.98
C ASP A 86 -5.96 -5.18 -1.20
N GLY A 87 -5.57 -6.33 -1.78
CA GLY A 87 -5.98 -7.65 -1.30
C GLY A 87 -7.37 -8.05 -1.77
N SER A 88 -7.75 -7.71 -3.00
CA SER A 88 -8.98 -8.16 -3.66
C SER A 88 -9.16 -9.69 -3.62
N TYR A 89 -8.07 -10.47 -3.76
CA TYR A 89 -8.14 -11.93 -3.62
C TYR A 89 -8.52 -12.39 -2.20
N ASN A 90 -8.06 -11.69 -1.15
CA ASN A 90 -8.50 -11.96 0.21
C ASN A 90 -9.98 -11.64 0.36
N PHE A 91 -10.41 -10.50 -0.20
CA PHE A 91 -11.78 -10.03 -0.14
C PHE A 91 -12.75 -11.08 -0.71
N ILE A 92 -12.46 -11.61 -1.91
CA ILE A 92 -13.31 -12.65 -2.54
C ILE A 92 -13.30 -13.99 -1.82
N LYS A 93 -12.22 -14.30 -1.08
CA LYS A 93 -12.08 -15.53 -0.30
C LYS A 93 -12.62 -15.39 1.13
N GLY A 94 -13.16 -14.22 1.49
CA GLY A 94 -13.65 -13.95 2.84
C GLY A 94 -12.54 -13.89 3.89
N ILE A 95 -11.29 -13.63 3.48
CA ILE A 95 -10.17 -13.40 4.39
C ILE A 95 -10.21 -11.92 4.79
N PRO A 96 -10.38 -11.59 6.09
CA PRO A 96 -10.58 -10.21 6.54
C PRO A 96 -9.24 -9.45 6.61
N PHE A 97 -8.61 -9.23 5.46
CA PHE A 97 -7.33 -8.54 5.32
C PHE A 97 -7.25 -7.87 3.94
N THR A 98 -7.98 -6.76 3.82
CA THR A 98 -8.15 -5.97 2.59
C THR A 98 -8.22 -4.50 2.97
N ALA A 99 -7.65 -3.63 2.13
CA ALA A 99 -7.66 -2.20 2.39
C ALA A 99 -8.02 -1.35 1.19
N ILE A 100 -8.50 -0.14 1.47
CA ILE A 100 -8.49 0.97 0.51
C ILE A 100 -7.23 1.77 0.81
N SER A 101 -6.46 2.14 -0.21
CA SER A 101 -5.19 2.87 -0.08
C SER A 101 -5.20 4.11 -0.97
N ILE A 102 -4.87 5.27 -0.41
CA ILE A 102 -4.78 6.54 -1.15
C ILE A 102 -3.52 7.29 -0.74
N ALA A 103 -2.64 7.57 -1.70
CA ALA A 103 -1.52 8.49 -1.54
C ALA A 103 -1.78 9.79 -2.30
N VAL A 104 -1.30 10.91 -1.77
CA VAL A 104 -1.47 12.25 -2.38
C VAL A 104 -0.13 12.95 -2.50
N ALA A 105 0.15 13.45 -3.69
CA ALA A 105 1.28 14.32 -4.00
C ALA A 105 0.79 15.62 -4.63
N GLU A 106 1.62 16.66 -4.59
CA GLU A 106 1.41 17.86 -5.40
C GLU A 106 1.55 17.51 -6.88
N TYR A 107 0.78 18.20 -7.74
CA TYR A 107 0.82 17.92 -9.17
C TYR A 107 2.16 18.30 -9.81
N SER A 108 2.76 17.33 -10.50
CA SER A 108 3.78 17.56 -11.53
C SER A 108 3.76 16.42 -12.56
N GLU A 109 4.27 16.67 -13.76
CA GLU A 109 4.36 15.66 -14.84
C GLU A 109 5.32 14.49 -14.51
N ASP A 110 6.27 14.73 -13.59
CA ASP A 110 7.20 13.72 -13.06
C ASP A 110 6.96 13.50 -11.56
N ALA A 111 5.70 13.55 -11.11
CA ALA A 111 5.37 13.31 -9.71
C ALA A 111 5.90 11.95 -9.27
N ARG A 112 6.67 11.94 -8.18
CA ARG A 112 7.35 10.76 -7.64
C ARG A 112 6.90 10.42 -6.24
N LEU A 113 7.26 9.22 -5.79
CA LEU A 113 7.00 8.76 -4.42
C LEU A 113 7.53 9.74 -3.37
N ARG A 114 8.70 10.35 -3.60
CA ARG A 114 9.23 11.38 -2.68
C ARG A 114 8.35 12.63 -2.55
N ASP A 115 7.44 12.88 -3.50
CA ASP A 115 6.56 14.05 -3.51
C ASP A 115 5.23 13.78 -2.79
N VAL A 116 4.95 12.53 -2.41
CA VAL A 116 3.77 12.15 -1.60
C VAL A 116 3.83 12.78 -0.21
N PHE A 117 2.87 13.63 0.11
CA PHE A 117 2.81 14.37 1.38
C PHE A 117 1.70 13.86 2.32
N LEU A 118 0.74 13.10 1.81
CA LEU A 118 -0.35 12.49 2.57
C LEU A 118 -0.57 11.06 2.08
N GLY A 119 -0.72 10.12 3.01
CA GLY A 119 -0.97 8.71 2.72
C GLY A 119 -1.95 8.15 3.73
N VAL A 120 -3.05 7.56 3.24
CA VAL A 120 -4.11 7.00 4.08
C VAL A 120 -4.43 5.57 3.65
N VAL A 121 -4.61 4.69 4.63
CA VAL A 121 -4.94 3.28 4.41
C VAL A 121 -6.08 2.90 5.36
N ARG A 122 -7.15 2.32 4.83
CA ARG A 122 -8.34 1.91 5.58
C ARG A 122 -8.50 0.40 5.50
N ASP A 123 -8.42 -0.30 6.63
CA ASP A 123 -8.81 -1.72 6.72
C ASP A 123 -10.34 -1.80 6.53
N VAL A 124 -10.77 -2.48 5.47
CA VAL A 124 -12.18 -2.58 5.09
C VAL A 124 -13.01 -3.33 6.14
N PHE A 125 -12.42 -4.33 6.79
CA PHE A 125 -13.12 -5.20 7.73
C PHE A 125 -13.03 -4.72 9.17
N ARG A 126 -11.83 -4.31 9.63
CA ARG A 126 -11.61 -3.84 11.01
C ARG A 126 -11.99 -2.38 11.19
N GLY A 127 -12.00 -1.61 10.11
CA GLY A 127 -12.26 -0.17 10.13
C GLY A 127 -11.08 0.67 10.63
N ASP A 128 -9.92 0.07 10.85
CA ASP A 128 -8.70 0.81 11.20
C ASP A 128 -8.32 1.78 10.09
N PHE A 129 -8.05 3.03 10.46
CA PHE A 129 -7.65 4.10 9.55
C PHE A 129 -6.27 4.61 9.91
N PHE A 130 -5.29 4.28 9.08
CA PHE A 130 -3.92 4.79 9.16
C PHE A 130 -3.81 6.05 8.32
N ALA A 131 -3.24 7.11 8.87
CA ALA A 131 -3.00 8.36 8.17
C ALA A 131 -1.60 8.88 8.48
N ALA A 132 -0.82 9.13 7.44
CA ALA A 132 0.51 9.72 7.53
C ALA A 132 0.52 11.06 6.81
N VAL A 133 0.97 12.11 7.50
CA VAL A 133 1.17 13.44 6.93
C VAL A 133 2.64 13.78 7.05
N ARG A 134 3.26 14.19 5.95
CA ARG A 134 4.71 14.45 5.92
C ARG A 134 5.11 15.45 7.00
N GLY A 135 5.98 15.00 7.91
CA GLY A 135 6.52 15.81 9.00
C GLY A 135 5.60 15.91 10.22
N GLU A 136 4.42 15.28 10.21
CA GLU A 136 3.49 15.26 11.35
C GLU A 136 3.33 13.86 11.98
N GLY A 137 4.01 12.85 11.44
CA GLY A 137 3.93 11.48 11.93
C GLY A 137 2.73 10.70 11.38
N VAL A 138 2.34 9.65 12.11
CA VAL A 138 1.26 8.74 11.75
C VAL A 138 0.18 8.75 12.81
N TYR A 139 -1.07 8.75 12.38
CA TYR A 139 -2.25 8.62 13.21
C TYR A 139 -2.97 7.31 12.89
N VAL A 140 -3.40 6.59 13.92
CA VAL A 140 -4.27 5.42 13.78
C VAL A 140 -5.59 5.73 14.48
N ASN A 141 -6.68 5.72 13.74
CA ASN A 141 -8.02 6.05 14.23
C ASN A 141 -8.12 7.45 14.91
N GLY A 142 -7.24 8.37 14.50
CA GLY A 142 -7.18 9.75 15.03
C GLY A 142 -6.23 9.96 16.19
N GLU A 143 -5.60 8.90 16.72
CA GLU A 143 -4.59 8.99 17.77
C GLU A 143 -3.19 8.88 17.18
N LEU A 144 -2.24 9.68 17.69
CA LEU A 144 -0.85 9.61 17.25
C LEU A 144 -0.27 8.21 17.55
N ALA A 145 0.24 7.57 16.52
CA ALA A 145 0.74 6.21 16.59
C ALA A 145 2.03 6.14 17.41
N SER A 146 2.23 5.00 18.08
CA SER A 146 3.48 4.64 18.72
C SER A 146 3.91 3.25 18.31
N VAL A 147 5.22 3.01 18.30
CA VAL A 147 5.78 1.71 17.95
C VAL A 147 5.47 0.71 19.06
N ARG A 148 4.87 -0.43 18.71
CA ARG A 148 4.60 -1.51 19.67
C ARG A 148 5.93 -2.07 20.18
N LYS A 149 6.02 -2.24 21.50
CA LYS A 149 7.10 -3.00 22.13
C LYS A 149 6.67 -4.46 22.25
N VAL A 150 7.10 -5.28 21.30
CA VAL A 150 6.78 -6.71 21.23
C VAL A 150 8.03 -7.55 21.55
N PRO A 151 7.88 -8.81 22.03
CA PRO A 151 9.00 -9.68 22.43
C PRO A 151 9.98 -9.98 21.28
N GLU A 152 11.17 -10.49 21.62
CA GLU A 152 12.34 -10.68 20.74
C GLU A 152 12.17 -11.59 19.51
N ALA A 153 11.00 -12.19 19.27
CA ALA A 153 10.82 -13.08 18.12
C ALA A 153 10.68 -12.29 16.82
N THR A 154 11.64 -12.42 15.90
CA THR A 154 11.58 -11.79 14.58
C THR A 154 10.40 -12.34 13.77
N LEU A 155 9.49 -11.44 13.39
CA LEU A 155 8.35 -11.69 12.52
C LEU A 155 8.47 -10.79 11.28
N VAL A 156 8.51 -11.40 10.10
CA VAL A 156 8.54 -10.67 8.82
C VAL A 156 7.28 -10.93 8.01
N SER A 157 6.81 -9.90 7.31
CA SER A 157 5.93 -10.07 6.16
C SER A 157 6.82 -10.22 4.92
N ALA A 158 6.59 -11.26 4.14
CA ALA A 158 7.43 -11.56 2.98
C ALA A 158 6.64 -12.09 1.79
N TYR A 159 6.94 -11.52 0.63
CA TYR A 159 6.35 -11.78 -0.67
C TYR A 159 7.44 -12.31 -1.60
N PHE A 160 7.31 -13.57 -2.00
CA PHE A 160 8.21 -14.29 -2.91
C PHE A 160 7.38 -15.25 -3.78
N ASP A 161 7.97 -15.70 -4.88
CA ASP A 161 7.37 -16.63 -5.83
C ASP A 161 8.40 -17.68 -6.28
N GLU A 162 8.03 -18.54 -7.24
CA GLU A 162 8.90 -19.60 -7.75
C GLU A 162 10.27 -19.08 -8.20
N LYS A 163 10.33 -17.89 -8.81
CA LYS A 163 11.58 -17.31 -9.32
C LYS A 163 12.47 -16.73 -8.23
N THR A 164 11.89 -16.47 -7.06
CA THR A 164 12.54 -15.71 -5.98
C THR A 164 12.62 -16.50 -4.67
N VAL A 165 12.14 -17.74 -4.65
CA VAL A 165 12.13 -18.62 -3.47
C VAL A 165 13.55 -18.91 -2.96
N ASP A 166 14.53 -19.10 -3.84
CA ASP A 166 15.93 -19.34 -3.45
C ASP A 166 16.55 -18.09 -2.84
N LEU A 167 16.24 -16.92 -3.40
CA LEU A 167 16.65 -15.63 -2.83
C LEU A 167 16.04 -15.42 -1.45
N PHE A 168 14.74 -15.65 -1.29
CA PHE A 168 14.09 -15.53 0.00
C PHE A 168 14.59 -16.57 1.01
N THR A 169 14.92 -17.79 0.58
CA THR A 169 15.52 -18.82 1.44
C THR A 169 16.84 -18.34 2.04
N ARG A 170 17.67 -17.63 1.27
CA ARG A 170 18.91 -17.01 1.78
C ARG A 170 18.62 -15.93 2.83
N ILE A 171 17.64 -15.06 2.57
CA ILE A 171 17.19 -14.03 3.54
C ILE A 171 16.69 -14.72 4.82
N TYR A 172 15.84 -15.73 4.69
CA TYR A 172 15.28 -16.49 5.82
C TYR A 172 16.36 -17.11 6.70
N LEU A 173 17.38 -17.73 6.09
CA LEU A 173 18.52 -18.29 6.82
C LEU A 173 19.36 -17.20 7.49
N LYS A 174 19.60 -16.08 6.80
CA LYS A 174 20.37 -14.95 7.33
C LYS A 174 19.71 -14.32 8.54
N LEU A 175 18.38 -14.18 8.52
CA LEU A 175 17.57 -13.62 9.60
C LEU A 175 17.32 -14.61 10.75
N ASN A 176 18.11 -15.70 10.84
CA ASN A 176 17.96 -16.74 11.84
C ASN A 176 16.56 -17.38 11.87
N LYS A 177 16.01 -17.70 10.70
CA LYS A 177 14.75 -18.44 10.53
C LYS A 177 13.55 -17.73 11.20
N PRO A 178 13.25 -16.48 10.80
CA PRO A 178 12.17 -15.70 11.41
C PRO A 178 10.81 -16.36 11.16
N LYS A 179 9.80 -15.98 11.95
CA LYS A 179 8.41 -16.28 11.57
C LYS A 179 8.06 -15.48 10.32
N VAL A 180 7.44 -16.13 9.34
CA VAL A 180 7.04 -15.50 8.08
C VAL A 180 5.52 -15.40 7.99
N ARG A 181 5.02 -14.29 7.45
CA ARG A 181 3.64 -14.08 7.04
C ARG A 181 3.60 -13.57 5.60
N THR A 182 2.53 -13.91 4.91
CA THR A 182 2.18 -13.40 3.58
C THR A 182 0.68 -13.16 3.66
N LEU A 183 0.26 -11.95 4.04
CA LEU A 183 -1.14 -11.69 4.39
C LEU A 183 -1.98 -11.24 3.20
N GLY A 184 -1.39 -10.77 2.11
CA GLY A 184 -2.11 -10.54 0.85
C GLY A 184 -2.64 -9.12 0.68
N SER A 185 -2.18 -8.14 1.48
CA SER A 185 -2.42 -6.71 1.27
C SER A 185 -1.15 -5.94 1.64
N ALA A 186 -0.46 -5.43 0.63
CA ALA A 186 0.82 -4.73 0.83
C ALA A 186 0.64 -3.43 1.61
N ALA A 187 -0.46 -2.71 1.38
CA ALA A 187 -0.78 -1.47 2.09
C ALA A 187 -0.93 -1.71 3.61
N LEU A 188 -1.67 -2.76 4.00
CA LEU A 188 -1.83 -3.11 5.42
C LEU A 188 -0.54 -3.66 6.03
N GLU A 189 0.20 -4.50 5.32
CA GLU A 189 1.45 -5.08 5.83
C GLU A 189 2.53 -3.99 6.03
N LEU A 190 2.56 -2.96 5.20
CA LEU A 190 3.37 -1.75 5.42
C LEU A 190 2.89 -0.96 6.64
N CYS A 191 1.59 -0.74 6.80
CA CYS A 191 1.04 -0.06 7.98
C CYS A 191 1.38 -0.81 9.27
N TYR A 192 1.27 -2.14 9.26
CA TYR A 192 1.62 -2.99 10.41
C TYR A 192 3.13 -3.01 10.68
N THR A 193 3.96 -2.91 9.66
CA THR A 193 5.41 -2.70 9.81
C THR A 193 5.70 -1.35 10.48
N SER A 194 4.99 -0.28 10.11
CA SER A 194 5.19 1.07 10.67
C SER A 194 4.92 1.17 12.17
N ILE A 195 4.05 0.31 12.71
CA ILE A 195 3.72 0.26 14.15
C ILE A 195 4.45 -0.87 14.88
N GLY A 196 5.43 -1.53 14.24
CA GLY A 196 6.28 -2.56 14.86
C GLY A 196 5.63 -3.93 15.00
N THR A 197 4.49 -4.21 14.35
CA THR A 197 3.91 -5.56 14.30
C THR A 197 4.82 -6.51 13.51
N PHE A 198 5.33 -6.05 12.37
CA PHE A 198 6.36 -6.74 11.61
C PHE A 198 7.71 -6.05 11.83
N ASN A 199 8.76 -6.84 12.01
CA ASN A 199 10.12 -6.33 12.03
C ASN A 199 10.56 -5.85 10.64
N ALA A 200 10.09 -6.52 9.58
CA ALA A 200 10.28 -6.09 8.21
C ALA A 200 9.13 -6.52 7.30
N PHE A 201 8.86 -5.71 6.27
CA PHE A 201 8.13 -6.09 5.06
C PHE A 201 9.13 -6.27 3.92
N ILE A 202 9.01 -7.37 3.18
CA ILE A 202 9.98 -7.79 2.16
C ILE A 202 9.21 -8.23 0.92
N ASP A 203 9.36 -7.55 -0.21
CA ASP A 203 8.96 -8.07 -1.53
C ASP A 203 10.20 -8.12 -2.44
N VAL A 204 10.42 -9.29 -3.04
CA VAL A 204 11.55 -9.55 -3.96
C VAL A 204 11.10 -9.94 -5.37
N ARG A 205 9.80 -9.85 -5.68
CA ARG A 205 9.19 -10.39 -6.91
C ARG A 205 9.17 -9.40 -8.06
N TYR A 206 9.38 -8.11 -7.78
CA TYR A 206 9.14 -6.99 -8.70
C TYR A 206 7.71 -7.05 -9.25
N ALA A 207 6.75 -7.23 -8.34
CA ALA A 207 5.34 -7.42 -8.68
C ALA A 207 4.43 -6.32 -8.10
N LEU A 208 4.91 -5.54 -7.13
CA LEU A 208 4.12 -4.46 -6.54
C LEU A 208 4.03 -3.27 -7.48
N ARG A 209 2.90 -2.59 -7.49
CA ARG A 209 2.63 -1.39 -8.27
C ARG A 209 2.62 -0.17 -7.36
N ALA A 210 2.72 1.02 -7.94
CA ALA A 210 2.69 2.26 -7.17
C ALA A 210 1.40 2.40 -6.33
N VAL A 211 0.25 1.94 -6.84
CA VAL A 211 -1.04 1.97 -6.16
C VAL A 211 -1.04 1.15 -4.86
N ASP A 212 -0.43 -0.04 -4.89
CA ASP A 212 -0.40 -0.97 -3.75
C ASP A 212 0.39 -0.40 -2.55
N ILE A 213 1.43 0.40 -2.79
CA ILE A 213 2.43 0.72 -1.76
C ILE A 213 2.65 2.21 -1.46
N SER A 214 2.24 3.15 -2.32
CA SER A 214 2.62 4.56 -2.15
C SER A 214 2.18 5.14 -0.81
N ALA A 215 0.96 4.84 -0.37
CA ALA A 215 0.46 5.30 0.93
C ALA A 215 1.21 4.61 2.08
N GLY A 216 1.29 3.28 2.07
CA GLY A 216 1.97 2.49 3.10
C GLY A 216 3.44 2.85 3.28
N VAL A 217 4.16 3.18 2.20
CA VAL A 217 5.56 3.63 2.28
C VAL A 217 5.69 4.97 3.00
N LEU A 218 4.77 5.92 2.77
CA LEU A 218 4.76 7.16 3.56
C LEU A 218 4.53 6.86 5.05
N VAL A 219 3.57 5.97 5.36
CA VAL A 219 3.29 5.57 6.76
C VAL A 219 4.54 5.02 7.44
N VAL A 220 5.29 4.12 6.78
CA VAL A 220 6.54 3.60 7.35
C VAL A 220 7.58 4.71 7.57
N ARG A 221 7.73 5.64 6.61
CA ARG A 221 8.71 6.73 6.69
C ARG A 221 8.41 7.72 7.81
N GLU A 222 7.14 8.08 8.00
CA GLU A 222 6.71 8.99 9.06
C GLU A 222 6.84 8.38 10.47
N MET A 223 6.89 7.05 10.56
CA MET A 223 7.29 6.35 11.80
C MET A 223 8.81 6.22 11.98
N GLY A 224 9.61 6.90 11.15
CA GLY A 224 11.08 6.84 11.18
C GLY A 224 11.68 5.59 10.54
N GLY A 225 10.87 4.81 9.81
CA GLY A 225 11.30 3.58 9.15
C GLY A 225 12.15 3.81 7.90
N THR A 226 12.96 2.80 7.60
CA THR A 226 13.79 2.73 6.39
C THR A 226 13.06 1.91 5.33
N VAL A 227 12.99 2.45 4.10
CA VAL A 227 12.39 1.79 2.94
C VAL A 227 13.35 1.85 1.75
N LEU A 228 13.86 0.70 1.33
CA LEU A 228 14.89 0.55 0.31
C LEU A 228 14.39 -0.26 -0.89
N ASN A 229 14.90 0.05 -2.07
CA ASN A 229 14.83 -0.88 -3.21
C ASN A 229 15.85 -2.03 -3.02
N LEU A 230 15.84 -3.03 -3.90
CA LEU A 230 16.78 -4.16 -3.80
C LEU A 230 18.24 -3.78 -4.13
N SER A 231 18.45 -2.61 -4.73
CA SER A 231 19.77 -2.00 -4.93
C SER A 231 20.27 -1.25 -3.68
N GLY A 232 19.52 -1.26 -2.57
CA GLY A 232 19.89 -0.62 -1.30
C GLY A 232 19.79 0.89 -1.30
N GLU A 233 19.15 1.46 -2.32
CA GLU A 233 18.90 2.89 -2.41
C GLU A 233 17.54 3.21 -1.77
N LYS A 234 17.37 4.45 -1.31
CA LYS A 234 16.07 4.92 -0.83
C LYS A 234 15.04 4.76 -1.95
N LEU A 235 13.93 4.07 -1.66
CA LEU A 235 12.91 3.79 -2.66
C LEU A 235 12.35 5.09 -3.26
N ASP A 236 12.40 5.24 -4.58
CA ASP A 236 11.74 6.33 -5.30
C ASP A 236 11.36 5.84 -6.69
N TYR A 237 10.20 6.28 -7.19
CA TYR A 237 9.68 5.92 -8.50
C TYR A 237 8.67 6.97 -8.94
N ARG A 238 8.40 7.04 -10.25
CA ARG A 238 7.28 7.82 -10.78
C ARG A 238 5.97 7.22 -10.32
N LEU A 239 5.03 8.05 -9.86
CA LEU A 239 3.75 7.58 -9.34
C LEU A 239 2.88 6.85 -10.39
N ASP A 240 3.14 7.10 -11.67
CA ASP A 240 2.48 6.46 -12.81
C ASP A 240 3.30 5.32 -13.44
N THR A 241 4.35 4.84 -12.76
CA THR A 241 5.18 3.75 -13.27
C THR A 241 4.36 2.49 -13.51
N LYS A 242 4.68 1.82 -14.62
CA LYS A 242 4.16 0.48 -14.95
C LYS A 242 5.17 -0.62 -14.62
N GLU A 243 6.36 -0.24 -14.20
CA GLU A 243 7.39 -1.19 -13.78
C GLU A 243 7.03 -1.76 -12.41
N GLY A 244 7.21 -3.07 -12.26
CA GLY A 244 7.02 -3.73 -10.98
C GLY A 244 8.10 -3.31 -9.98
N ILE A 245 7.68 -3.15 -8.73
CA ILE A 245 8.49 -2.64 -7.63
C ILE A 245 8.73 -3.78 -6.63
N SER A 246 9.94 -3.78 -6.08
CA SER A 246 10.35 -4.60 -4.94
C SER A 246 10.92 -3.68 -3.87
N LEU A 247 10.69 -4.01 -2.61
CA LEU A 247 11.23 -3.21 -1.52
C LEU A 247 11.47 -4.02 -0.24
N VAL A 248 12.31 -3.46 0.60
CA VAL A 248 12.46 -3.85 2.01
C VAL A 248 12.10 -2.64 2.85
N ALA A 249 11.16 -2.81 3.78
CA ALA A 249 10.75 -1.80 4.75
C ALA A 249 10.93 -2.31 6.18
N SER A 250 11.49 -1.50 7.07
CA SER A 250 11.72 -1.86 8.48
C SER A 250 11.88 -0.61 9.34
N LEU A 251 11.44 -0.65 10.60
CA LEU A 251 11.75 0.38 11.60
C LEU A 251 13.20 0.30 12.10
N ASN A 252 13.88 -0.83 11.89
CA ASN A 252 15.30 -1.02 12.17
C ASN A 252 16.11 -0.90 10.86
N LYS A 253 16.88 0.19 10.74
CA LYS A 253 17.73 0.48 9.58
C LYS A 253 18.75 -0.63 9.30
N THR A 254 19.44 -1.11 10.34
CA THR A 254 20.45 -2.18 10.20
C THR A 254 19.84 -3.46 9.67
N LEU A 255 18.62 -3.81 10.11
CA LEU A 255 17.88 -4.96 9.59
C LEU A 255 17.52 -4.78 8.11
N ALA A 256 17.04 -3.60 7.69
CA ALA A 256 16.76 -3.34 6.27
C ALA A 256 18.02 -3.48 5.40
N GLU A 257 19.13 -2.90 5.84
CA GLU A 257 20.41 -2.97 5.14
C GLU A 257 20.97 -4.40 5.09
N GLU A 258 20.84 -5.17 6.16
CA GLU A 258 21.26 -6.58 6.20
C GLU A 258 20.47 -7.44 5.19
N ILE A 259 19.15 -7.26 5.12
CA ILE A 259 18.29 -7.95 4.16
C ILE A 259 18.73 -7.61 2.73
N VAL A 260 18.89 -6.31 2.42
CA VAL A 260 19.28 -5.89 1.08
C VAL A 260 20.70 -6.32 0.71
N ASN A 261 21.65 -6.29 1.64
CA ASN A 261 23.01 -6.78 1.39
C ASN A 261 23.03 -8.29 1.09
N THR A 262 22.14 -9.05 1.73
CA THR A 262 21.94 -10.47 1.41
C THR A 262 21.45 -10.65 -0.02
N ILE A 263 20.61 -9.74 -0.51
CA ILE A 263 20.10 -9.74 -1.89
C ILE A 263 21.18 -9.35 -2.92
N LYS A 264 22.10 -8.46 -2.57
CA LYS A 264 23.19 -8.05 -3.48
C LYS A 264 24.31 -9.08 -3.60
N GLY A 265 24.61 -9.79 -2.52
CA GLY A 265 25.65 -10.83 -2.50
C GLY A 265 25.21 -12.15 -3.14
N SER A 266 24.11 -12.14 -3.88
CA SER A 266 23.33 -13.31 -4.28
C SER A 266 23.34 -13.56 -5.79
#